data_AF-A0A7S0U7D9-F1
#
_entry.id   AF-A0A7S0U7D9-F1
#
_cell.length_a   1.000
_cell.length_b   1.000
_cell.length_c   1.000
_cell.angle_alpha   90.00
_cell.angle_beta   90.00
_cell.angle_gamma   90.00
#
_symmetry.space_group_name_H-M   'P 1'
#
loop_
_entity.id
_entity.type
_entity.pdbx_description
1 polymer ?
#
loop_
_entity_poly.entity_id
_entity_poly.type
_entity_poly.pdbx_seq_one_letter_code
_entity_poly.pdbx_strand_id
1 'polypeptide(L)'
;RRRRQAEFDQVAIEVLKENQWDTLRADAFFSSLMMIVVSELGDKTFFIAAILAMKHPRGVVGAGALGALALMTLLSAAAGVALFNLLPRVYTHYASVVLFLVFGLKLLKDARE
;
A
#
# COMPACT_ATOMS: atom_id res chain seq x y z
N ARG A 1 44.10 12.56 -16.65
CA ARG A 1 43.60 13.19 -15.41
C ARG A 1 42.06 13.23 -15.35
N ARG A 2 41.35 13.68 -16.41
CA ARG A 2 39.86 13.68 -16.46
C ARG A 2 39.19 12.29 -16.35
N ARG A 3 39.82 11.22 -16.87
CA ARG A 3 39.29 9.85 -16.76
C ARG A 3 39.28 9.31 -15.32
N ARG A 4 40.32 9.64 -14.54
CA ARG A 4 40.36 9.31 -13.10
C ARG A 4 39.26 10.04 -12.32
N GLN A 5 38.97 11.29 -12.68
CA GLN A 5 37.90 12.04 -12.02
C GLN A 5 36.52 11.41 -12.26
N ALA A 6 36.23 10.96 -13.48
CA ALA A 6 34.97 10.28 -13.79
C ALA A 6 34.84 8.92 -13.07
N GLU A 7 35.95 8.17 -12.89
CA GLU A 7 35.95 6.96 -12.06
C GLU A 7 35.70 7.30 -10.58
N PHE A 8 36.30 8.37 -10.05
CA PHE A 8 36.05 8.82 -8.67
C PHE A 8 34.60 9.27 -8.45
N ASP A 9 34.00 9.99 -9.40
CA ASP A 9 32.61 10.43 -9.30
C ASP A 9 31.64 9.23 -9.43
N GLN A 10 31.94 8.24 -10.29
CA GLN A 10 31.16 7.01 -10.38
C GLN A 10 31.22 6.18 -9.10
N VAL A 11 32.42 5.99 -8.53
CA VAL A 11 32.60 5.27 -7.27
C VAL A 11 31.92 6.02 -6.12
N ALA A 12 31.99 7.35 -6.09
CA ALA A 12 31.27 8.14 -5.09
C ALA A 12 29.75 7.98 -5.22
N ILE A 13 29.20 7.99 -6.44
CA ILE A 13 27.77 7.76 -6.69
C ILE A 13 27.36 6.33 -6.34
N GLU A 14 28.20 5.33 -6.60
CA GLU A 14 27.95 3.93 -6.28
C GLU A 14 27.98 3.68 -4.77
N VAL A 15 28.94 4.26 -4.05
CA VAL A 15 29.02 4.22 -2.57
C VAL A 15 27.85 4.97 -1.92
N LEU A 16 27.44 6.11 -2.48
CA LEU A 16 26.24 6.83 -2.03
C LEU A 16 24.98 5.99 -2.27
N LYS A 17 24.86 5.33 -3.43
CA LYS A 17 23.74 4.43 -3.75
C LYS A 17 23.69 3.27 -2.77
N GLU A 18 24.80 2.56 -2.56
CA GLU A 18 24.91 1.39 -1.69
C GLU A 18 24.36 1.70 -0.29
N ASN A 19 24.82 2.80 0.31
CA ASN A 19 24.42 3.22 1.66
C ASN A 19 22.98 3.79 1.72
N GLN A 20 22.46 4.28 0.60
CA GLN A 20 21.13 4.86 0.49
C GLN A 20 20.06 3.79 0.22
N TRP A 21 20.38 2.67 -0.42
CA TRP A 21 19.42 1.58 -0.63
C TRP A 21 18.97 0.91 0.67
N ASP A 22 19.85 0.79 1.66
CA ASP A 22 19.53 0.15 2.93
C ASP A 22 18.65 1.04 3.81
N THR A 23 18.95 2.35 3.83
CA THR A 23 18.15 3.35 4.54
C THR A 23 16.80 3.54 3.87
N LEU A 24 16.73 3.65 2.55
CA LEU A 24 15.48 3.76 1.79
C LEU A 24 14.58 2.54 1.97
N ARG A 25 15.13 1.33 2.09
CA ARG A 25 14.35 0.11 2.32
C ARG A 25 13.69 0.10 3.69
N ALA A 26 14.46 0.44 4.72
CA ALA A 26 13.93 0.53 6.08
C ALA A 26 12.89 1.67 6.17
N ASP A 27 13.21 2.84 5.62
CA ASP A 27 12.32 4.01 5.62
C ASP A 27 11.02 3.72 4.85
N ALA A 28 11.09 3.09 3.68
CA ALA A 28 9.90 2.72 2.91
C ALA A 28 9.06 1.66 3.63
N PHE A 29 9.69 0.70 4.31
CA PHE A 29 9.00 -0.30 5.11
C PHE A 29 8.27 0.33 6.29
N PHE A 30 8.97 1.14 7.09
CA PHE A 30 8.36 1.81 8.24
C PHE A 30 7.31 2.84 7.82
N SER A 31 7.56 3.60 6.74
CA SER A 31 6.60 4.58 6.22
C SER A 31 5.31 3.92 5.73
N SER A 32 5.40 2.84 4.95
CA SER A 32 4.21 2.10 4.51
C SER A 32 3.49 1.42 5.67
N LEU A 33 4.22 0.84 6.63
CA LEU A 33 3.63 0.24 7.83
C LEU A 33 2.91 1.28 8.69
N MET A 34 3.51 2.46 8.91
CA MET A 34 2.87 3.55 9.63
C MET A 34 1.65 4.10 8.89
N MET A 35 1.72 4.24 7.56
CA MET A 35 0.58 4.69 6.76
C MET A 35 -0.61 3.72 6.85
N ILE A 36 -0.35 2.41 6.75
CA ILE A 36 -1.36 1.36 6.90
C ILE A 36 -1.93 1.39 8.31
N VAL A 37 -1.08 1.38 9.34
CA VAL A 37 -1.53 1.42 10.72
C VAL A 37 -2.38 2.65 10.96
N VAL A 38 -1.93 3.86 10.61
CA VAL A 38 -2.70 5.11 10.82
C VAL A 38 -4.00 5.15 10.03
N SER A 39 -4.03 4.60 8.81
CA SER A 39 -5.23 4.59 7.96
C SER A 39 -6.26 3.52 8.37
N GLU A 40 -5.80 2.42 8.96
CA GLU A 40 -6.63 1.28 9.38
C GLU A 40 -6.96 1.31 10.88
N LEU A 41 -6.21 2.05 11.71
CA LEU A 41 -6.48 2.17 13.15
C LEU A 41 -7.79 2.94 13.36
N GLY A 42 -8.81 2.23 13.81
CA GLY A 42 -10.12 2.82 14.07
C GLY A 42 -11.14 2.63 12.94
N ASP A 43 -10.80 1.87 11.89
CA ASP A 43 -11.83 1.38 10.97
C ASP A 43 -12.71 0.31 11.67
N LYS A 44 -13.94 0.15 11.17
CA LYS A 44 -14.93 -0.80 11.67
C LYS A 44 -14.37 -2.23 11.73
N THR A 45 -13.48 -2.58 10.81
CA THR A 45 -12.80 -3.88 10.75
C THR A 45 -11.83 -4.10 11.91
N PHE A 46 -11.03 -3.09 12.30
CA PHE A 46 -10.15 -3.14 13.47
C PHE A 46 -10.93 -3.30 14.77
N PHE A 47 -12.04 -2.57 14.92
CA PHE A 47 -12.94 -2.71 16.07
C PHE A 47 -13.54 -4.12 16.18
N ILE A 48 -13.98 -4.71 15.06
CA ILE A 48 -14.50 -6.09 15.04
C ILE A 48 -13.41 -7.09 15.45
N ALA A 49 -12.19 -6.94 14.93
CA ALA A 49 -11.06 -7.79 15.31
C ALA A 49 -10.70 -7.67 16.80
N ALA A 50 -10.70 -6.44 17.34
CA ALA A 50 -10.42 -6.20 18.76
C ALA A 50 -11.51 -6.78 19.67
N ILE A 51 -12.79 -6.62 19.34
CA ILE A 51 -13.91 -7.21 20.09
C ILE A 51 -13.85 -8.74 20.04
N LEU A 52 -13.55 -9.30 18.88
CA LEU A 52 -13.38 -10.74 18.73
C LEU A 52 -12.18 -11.26 19.56
N ALA A 53 -11.10 -10.47 19.63
CA ALA A 53 -9.89 -10.79 20.39
C ALA A 53 -10.10 -10.71 21.91
N MET A 54 -11.07 -9.92 22.37
CA MET A 54 -11.47 -9.88 23.78
C MET A 54 -12.31 -11.10 24.19
N LYS A 55 -12.98 -11.77 23.25
CA LYS A 55 -13.89 -12.90 23.53
C LYS A 55 -13.27 -14.29 23.33
N HIS A 56 -12.13 -14.37 22.64
CA HIS A 56 -11.45 -15.62 22.27
C HIS A 56 -9.94 -15.57 22.60
N PRO A 57 -9.24 -16.72 22.66
CA PRO A 57 -7.79 -16.73 22.91
C PRO A 57 -7.03 -15.86 21.90
N ARG A 58 -6.27 -14.90 22.45
CA ARG A 58 -5.61 -13.77 21.77
C ARG A 58 -4.82 -14.16 20.51
N GLY A 59 -4.20 -15.34 20.52
CA GLY A 59 -3.38 -15.85 19.41
C GLY A 59 -4.20 -16.30 18.19
N VAL A 60 -5.37 -16.90 18.40
CA VAL A 60 -6.20 -17.42 17.29
C VAL A 60 -6.89 -16.28 16.55
N VAL A 61 -7.35 -15.26 17.27
CA VAL A 61 -7.97 -14.09 16.65
C VAL A 61 -6.95 -13.20 15.95
N GLY A 62 -5.76 -13.02 16.53
CA GLY A 62 -4.67 -12.32 15.86
C GLY A 62 -4.31 -12.96 14.52
N ALA A 63 -4.15 -14.29 14.50
CA ALA A 63 -3.89 -15.03 13.26
C ALA A 63 -5.06 -14.96 12.27
N GLY A 64 -6.31 -15.03 12.74
CA GLY A 64 -7.50 -14.91 11.90
C GLY A 64 -7.67 -13.53 11.28
N ALA A 65 -7.46 -12.46 12.05
CA ALA A 65 -7.53 -11.09 11.57
C ALA A 65 -6.40 -10.78 10.58
N LEU A 66 -5.15 -11.17 10.89
CA LEU A 66 -4.03 -11.04 9.96
C LEU A 66 -4.24 -11.85 8.67
N GLY A 67 -4.79 -13.07 8.80
CA GLY A 67 -5.14 -13.92 7.66
C GLY A 67 -6.23 -13.31 6.79
N ALA A 68 -7.30 -12.77 7.39
CA ALA A 68 -8.37 -12.09 6.66
C ALA A 68 -7.86 -10.83 5.94
N LEU A 69 -7.03 -10.02 6.61
CA LEU A 69 -6.40 -8.84 6.04
C LEU A 69 -5.48 -9.19 4.86
N ALA A 70 -4.65 -10.22 5.03
CA ALA A 70 -3.76 -10.70 3.98
C ALA A 70 -4.55 -11.24 2.78
N LEU A 71 -5.60 -12.03 3.02
CA LEU A 71 -6.46 -12.57 1.95
C LEU A 71 -7.15 -11.45 1.16
N MET A 72 -7.74 -10.48 1.85
CA MET A 72 -8.39 -9.34 1.20
C MET A 72 -7.39 -8.55 0.34
N THR A 73 -6.19 -8.32 0.86
CA THR A 73 -5.14 -7.57 0.16
C THR A 73 -4.65 -8.32 -1.08
N LEU A 74 -4.39 -9.63 -0.97
CA LEU A 74 -3.95 -10.48 -2.07
C LEU A 74 -5.01 -10.61 -3.17
N LEU A 75 -6.27 -10.80 -2.79
CA LEU A 75 -7.38 -10.85 -3.75
C LEU A 75 -7.52 -9.52 -4.51
N SER A 76 -7.43 -8.40 -3.80
CA SER A 76 -7.48 -7.07 -4.40
C SER A 76 -6.30 -6.82 -5.35
N ALA A 77 -5.07 -7.15 -4.93
CA ALA A 77 -3.88 -7.00 -5.76
C ALA A 77 -3.93 -7.89 -7.01
N ALA A 78 -4.34 -9.15 -6.88
CA ALA A 78 -4.48 -10.08 -8.00
C ALA A 78 -5.57 -9.60 -8.98
N ALA A 79 -6.72 -9.15 -8.47
CA ALA A 79 -7.77 -8.56 -9.30
C ALA A 79 -7.28 -7.30 -10.01
N GLY A 80 -6.49 -6.45 -9.34
CA GLY A 80 -5.87 -5.27 -9.93
C GLY A 80 -4.94 -5.64 -11.10
N VAL A 81 -4.04 -6.62 -10.91
CA VAL A 81 -3.14 -7.08 -11.98
C VAL A 81 -3.92 -7.68 -13.15
N ALA A 82 -4.95 -8.48 -12.89
CA ALA A 82 -5.82 -9.03 -13.94
C ALA A 82 -6.53 -7.90 -14.71
N LEU A 83 -7.03 -6.89 -14.01
CA LEU A 83 -7.69 -5.73 -14.61
C LEU A 83 -6.72 -4.90 -15.47
N PHE A 84 -5.49 -4.66 -15.01
CA PHE A 84 -4.47 -3.92 -15.76
C PHE A 84 -3.94 -4.69 -16.98
N ASN A 85 -3.89 -6.03 -16.92
CA ASN A 85 -3.45 -6.85 -18.05
C ASN A 85 -4.50 -6.92 -19.18
N LEU A 86 -5.79 -6.74 -18.88
CA LEU A 86 -6.86 -6.81 -19.90
C LEU A 86 -7.19 -5.46 -20.56
N LEU A 87 -6.87 -4.32 -19.94
CA LEU A 87 -7.31 -3.01 -20.47
C LEU A 87 -6.19 -2.22 -21.19
N PRO A 88 -6.39 -1.86 -22.48
CA PRO A 88 -5.56 -0.89 -23.17
C PRO A 88 -5.59 0.47 -22.48
N ARG A 89 -4.43 1.16 -22.43
CA ARG A 89 -4.18 2.42 -21.68
C ARG A 89 -5.22 3.53 -21.88
N VAL A 90 -5.90 3.54 -23.03
CA VAL A 90 -6.94 4.53 -23.37
C VAL A 90 -8.24 4.27 -22.60
N TYR A 91 -8.66 3.02 -22.46
CA TYR A 91 -9.92 2.68 -21.78
C TYR A 91 -9.81 2.89 -20.27
N THR A 92 -8.66 2.56 -19.67
CA THR A 92 -8.41 2.78 -18.23
C THR A 92 -8.49 4.25 -17.85
N HIS A 93 -8.06 5.16 -18.73
CA HIS A 93 -8.07 6.60 -18.44
C HIS A 93 -9.50 7.16 -18.40
N TYR A 94 -10.34 6.83 -19.37
CA TYR A 94 -11.75 7.24 -19.33
C TYR A 94 -12.54 6.53 -18.23
N ALA A 95 -12.27 5.24 -18.01
CA ALA A 95 -12.90 4.47 -16.94
C ALA A 95 -12.60 5.06 -15.56
N SER A 96 -11.35 5.46 -15.28
CA SER A 96 -10.99 6.04 -13.99
C SER A 96 -11.67 7.39 -13.76
N VAL A 97 -11.76 8.26 -14.77
CA VAL A 97 -12.49 9.55 -14.68
C VAL A 97 -13.97 9.33 -14.33
N VAL A 98 -14.63 8.40 -15.01
CA VAL A 98 -16.04 8.07 -14.73
C VAL A 98 -16.20 7.47 -13.33
N LEU A 99 -15.34 6.52 -12.95
CA LEU A 99 -15.38 5.91 -11.62
C LEU A 99 -15.19 6.97 -10.52
N PHE A 100 -14.25 7.90 -10.71
CA PHE A 100 -13.96 8.94 -9.72
C PHE A 100 -15.12 9.92 -9.56
N LEU A 101 -15.81 10.28 -10.65
CA LEU A 101 -17.02 11.09 -10.59
C LEU A 101 -18.15 10.37 -9.85
N VAL A 102 -18.39 9.09 -10.15
CA VAL A 102 -19.43 8.30 -9.50
C VAL A 102 -19.15 8.14 -8.00
N PHE A 103 -17.93 7.73 -7.64
CA PHE A 103 -17.53 7.57 -6.24
C PHE A 103 -17.53 8.90 -5.49
N GLY A 104 -17.04 9.99 -6.09
CA GLY A 104 -17.04 11.32 -5.49
C GLY A 104 -18.45 11.82 -5.20
N LEU A 105 -19.39 11.66 -6.13
CA LEU A 105 -20.80 12.02 -5.91
C LEU A 105 -21.47 11.12 -4.88
N LYS A 106 -21.16 9.82 -4.85
CA LYS A 106 -21.68 8.90 -3.84
C LYS A 106 -21.21 9.29 -2.43
N LEU A 107 -19.91 9.52 -2.26
CA LEU A 107 -19.33 9.95 -0.99
C LEU A 107 -19.90 11.30 -0.52
N LEU A 108 -20.15 12.24 -1.44
CA LEU A 108 -20.77 13.51 -1.10
C LEU A 108 -22.23 13.37 -0.62
N LYS A 109 -22.97 12.37 -1.13
CA LYS A 109 -24.31 12.03 -0.63
C LYS A 109 -24.25 11.36 0.73
N ASP A 110 -23.38 10.35 0.88
CA ASP A 110 -23.18 9.64 2.15
C ASP A 110 -22.65 10.57 3.26
N ALA A 111 -21.92 11.65 2.91
CA ALA A 111 -21.45 12.65 3.86
C ALA A 111 -22.50 13.73 4.22
N ARG A 112 -23.59 13.82 3.45
CA ARG A 112 -24.69 14.78 3.69
C ARG A 112 -25.80 14.17 4.54
N GLU A 113 -25.96 12.85 4.50
CA GLU A 113 -26.79 12.07 5.44
C GLU A 113 -26.09 11.91 6.80
#